data_AF-A0A812L793-F1
#
_entry.id   AF-A0A812L793-F1
#
_cell.length_a   1.000
_cell.length_b   1.000
_cell.length_c   1.000
_cell.angle_alpha   90.00
_cell.angle_beta   90.00
_cell.angle_gamma   90.00
#
_symmetry.space_group_name_H-M   'P 1'
#
loop_
_entity.id
_entity.type
_entity.pdbx_description
1 polymer ?
#
loop_
_entity_poly.entity_id
_entity_poly.type
_entity_poly.pdbx_seq_one_letter_code
_entity_poly.pdbx_strand_id
1 'polypeptide(L)'
;KKEGQLQEKLMDLDRKREVASKQFEEKGKITKENLDKRLAINKETVAKLDEEHKKKQASYADAVVAEQERLERFMEERKLATLERSNVFRERVAQMKEKTEILQEERRLEGEKQLERIQERIDTVSRRREDEQKNRQVRSEEQHLHLMDVREAKSRIDRVDGYRRDELREQIDSNIERIETLLALKDQLLDQRKGRNTKVESTKGSRGLSLKRDVQPGPGTYEAPPTCLHELPAARIGKSKVPGLVDDAIRGTKHNPAPGSYDTILLPNGDKLNQPSGGEFNKRNRDSFLDEVRRIKADVPAPGSYAAKSELDGRAVRMSRERIVGENLDKHSAKRFPIWARPSTDTPGPAGYSVDDYTRKEVMRRAQKSLPNLTRDMLRLGHFLDKIWGPYALGL
;
A
#
# COMPACT_ATOMS: atom_id res chain seq x y z
N LYS A 1 137.16 -14.65 123.46
CA LYS A 1 137.22 -15.06 122.02
C LYS A 1 135.96 -15.77 121.50
N LYS A 2 135.09 -16.39 122.32
CA LYS A 2 133.83 -17.05 121.87
C LYS A 2 132.63 -16.09 121.68
N GLU A 3 132.57 -14.98 122.40
CA GLU A 3 131.42 -14.05 122.32
C GLU A 3 131.39 -13.20 121.04
N GLY A 4 132.56 -12.81 120.50
CA GLY A 4 132.65 -12.06 119.24
C GLY A 4 132.16 -12.85 118.01
N GLN A 5 132.41 -14.16 117.96
CA GLN A 5 131.93 -15.03 116.86
C GLN A 5 130.41 -15.28 116.90
N LEU A 6 129.79 -15.09 118.06
CA LEU A 6 128.35 -15.29 118.26
C LEU A 6 127.58 -14.01 117.87
N GLN A 7 128.13 -12.84 118.18
CA GLN A 7 127.62 -11.56 117.68
C GLN A 7 127.74 -11.43 116.15
N GLU A 8 128.84 -11.88 115.56
CA GLU A 8 129.02 -11.85 114.11
C GLU A 8 128.01 -12.77 113.38
N LYS A 9 127.72 -13.96 113.92
CA LYS A 9 126.68 -14.87 113.40
C LYS A 9 125.25 -14.34 113.58
N LEU A 10 124.97 -13.63 114.67
CA LEU A 10 123.68 -12.98 114.88
C LEU A 10 123.48 -11.82 113.89
N MET A 11 124.50 -10.99 113.68
CA MET A 11 124.47 -9.92 112.69
C MET A 11 124.31 -10.45 111.25
N ASP A 12 124.94 -11.57 110.92
CA ASP A 12 124.74 -12.23 109.62
C ASP A 12 123.35 -12.85 109.45
N LEU A 13 122.75 -13.38 110.53
CA LEU A 13 121.38 -13.88 110.51
C LEU A 13 120.37 -12.74 110.36
N ASP A 14 120.58 -11.62 111.05
CA ASP A 14 119.73 -10.44 110.93
C ASP A 14 119.85 -9.79 109.54
N ARG A 15 121.06 -9.72 108.97
CA ARG A 15 121.24 -9.33 107.56
C ARG A 15 120.51 -10.25 106.60
N LYS A 16 120.57 -11.58 106.82
CA LYS A 16 119.83 -12.55 105.99
C LYS A 16 118.32 -12.40 106.14
N ARG A 17 117.81 -12.11 107.34
CA ARG A 17 116.39 -11.83 107.60
C ARG A 17 115.94 -10.52 106.95
N GLU A 18 116.74 -9.47 107.04
CA GLU A 18 116.46 -8.20 106.38
C GLU A 18 116.43 -8.35 104.85
N VAL A 19 117.41 -9.05 104.27
CA VAL A 19 117.43 -9.32 102.82
C VAL A 19 116.22 -10.17 102.40
N ALA A 20 115.86 -11.20 103.18
CA ALA A 20 114.67 -12.00 102.89
C ALA A 20 113.38 -11.18 103.01
N SER A 21 113.24 -10.33 104.05
CA SER A 21 112.07 -9.46 104.23
C SER A 21 111.91 -8.46 103.09
N LYS A 22 113.01 -7.83 102.65
CA LYS A 22 113.03 -6.94 101.48
C LYS A 22 112.65 -7.68 100.20
N GLN A 23 113.14 -8.90 99.99
CA GLN A 23 112.76 -9.72 98.84
C GLN A 23 111.27 -10.12 98.85
N PHE A 24 110.68 -10.41 100.02
CA PHE A 24 109.25 -10.69 100.14
C PHE A 24 108.40 -9.44 99.90
N GLU A 25 108.81 -8.29 100.42
CA GLU A 25 108.14 -7.01 100.17
C GLU A 25 108.23 -6.60 98.68
N GLU A 26 109.39 -6.77 98.05
CA GLU A 26 109.58 -6.53 96.62
C GLU A 26 108.70 -7.47 95.77
N LYS A 27 108.68 -8.77 96.08
CA LYS A 27 107.77 -9.72 95.41
C LYS A 27 106.30 -9.38 95.65
N GLY A 28 105.94 -8.91 96.86
CA GLY A 28 104.61 -8.43 97.20
C GLY A 28 104.19 -7.19 96.40
N LYS A 29 105.11 -6.22 96.24
CA LYS A 29 104.90 -5.04 95.40
C LYS A 29 104.75 -5.41 93.92
N ILE A 30 105.63 -6.26 93.39
CA ILE A 30 105.57 -6.72 91.99
C ILE A 30 104.29 -7.50 91.72
N THR A 31 103.87 -8.38 92.63
CA THR A 31 102.62 -9.15 92.46
C THR A 31 101.39 -8.26 92.56
N LYS A 32 101.38 -7.28 93.47
CA LYS A 32 100.30 -6.29 93.58
C LYS A 32 100.22 -5.40 92.34
N GLU A 33 101.34 -4.87 91.86
CA GLU A 33 101.39 -4.08 90.62
C GLU A 33 100.94 -4.89 89.40
N ASN A 34 101.31 -6.16 89.31
CA ASN A 34 100.86 -7.05 88.23
C ASN A 34 99.37 -7.37 88.33
N LEU A 35 98.83 -7.56 89.54
CA LEU A 35 97.40 -7.74 89.77
C LEU A 35 96.62 -6.47 89.42
N ASP A 36 97.08 -5.31 89.87
CA ASP A 36 96.44 -4.02 89.59
C ASP A 36 96.45 -3.69 88.09
N LYS A 37 97.57 -3.97 87.38
CA LYS A 37 97.64 -3.87 85.92
C LYS A 37 96.64 -4.81 85.22
N ARG A 38 96.54 -6.07 85.67
CA ARG A 38 95.56 -7.02 85.12
C ARG A 38 94.12 -6.58 85.38
N LEU A 39 93.82 -6.08 86.57
CA LEU A 39 92.50 -5.56 86.92
C LEU A 39 92.15 -4.31 86.13
N ALA A 40 93.11 -3.40 85.89
CA ALA A 40 92.91 -2.22 85.05
C ALA A 40 92.61 -2.62 83.60
N ILE A 41 93.41 -3.53 83.02
CA ILE A 41 93.18 -4.06 81.66
C ILE A 41 91.82 -4.78 81.57
N ASN A 42 91.46 -5.57 82.58
CA ASN A 42 90.15 -6.24 82.62
C ASN A 42 88.99 -5.24 82.72
N LYS A 43 89.12 -4.17 83.50
CA LYS A 43 88.11 -3.10 83.57
C LYS A 43 87.96 -2.38 82.23
N GLU A 44 89.06 -2.06 81.57
CA GLU A 44 89.03 -1.41 80.24
C GLU A 44 88.43 -2.32 79.17
N THR A 45 88.74 -3.62 79.19
CA THR A 45 88.16 -4.58 78.23
C THR A 45 86.67 -4.79 78.47
N VAL A 46 86.21 -4.88 79.73
CA VAL A 46 84.78 -4.93 80.06
C VAL A 46 84.07 -3.65 79.63
N ALA A 47 84.65 -2.47 79.90
CA ALA A 47 84.06 -1.19 79.47
C ALA A 47 83.94 -1.10 77.94
N LYS A 48 84.95 -1.56 77.19
CA LYS A 48 84.90 -1.63 75.72
C LYS A 48 83.81 -2.59 75.23
N LEU A 49 83.67 -3.76 75.85
CA LEU A 49 82.60 -4.71 75.50
C LEU A 49 81.20 -4.14 75.79
N ASP A 50 81.03 -3.41 76.89
CA ASP A 50 79.77 -2.74 77.22
C ASP A 50 79.43 -1.61 76.23
N GLU A 51 80.43 -0.83 75.81
CA GLU A 51 80.25 0.19 74.77
C GLU A 51 79.90 -0.42 73.41
N GLU A 52 80.57 -1.51 73.02
CA GLU A 52 80.25 -2.24 71.79
C GLU A 52 78.85 -2.84 71.84
N HIS A 53 78.44 -3.37 72.99
CA HIS A 53 77.09 -3.90 73.18
C HIS A 53 76.03 -2.80 73.07
N LYS A 54 76.26 -1.64 73.70
CA LYS A 54 75.36 -0.48 73.59
C LYS A 54 75.27 0.05 72.16
N LYS A 55 76.40 0.14 71.45
CA LYS A 55 76.42 0.52 70.02
C LYS A 55 75.64 -0.47 69.16
N LYS A 56 75.81 -1.77 69.39
CA LYS A 56 75.04 -2.82 68.70
C LYS A 56 73.55 -2.72 69.00
N GLN A 57 73.16 -2.52 70.27
CA GLN A 57 71.75 -2.32 70.65
C GLN A 57 71.15 -1.07 69.99
N ALA A 58 71.86 0.05 69.99
CA ALA A 58 71.43 1.27 69.31
C ALA A 58 71.26 1.05 67.80
N SER A 59 72.25 0.44 67.15
CA SER A 59 72.18 0.14 65.71
C SER A 59 71.04 -0.83 65.35
N TYR A 60 70.73 -1.77 66.26
CA TYR A 60 69.60 -2.68 66.08
C TYR A 60 68.27 -1.95 66.25
N ALA A 61 68.16 -1.06 67.24
CA ALA A 61 66.97 -0.24 67.42
C ALA A 61 66.72 0.66 66.19
N ASP A 62 67.77 1.31 65.68
CA ASP A 62 67.69 2.13 64.46
C ASP A 62 67.28 1.28 63.24
N ALA A 63 67.84 0.07 63.10
CA ALA A 63 67.48 -0.85 62.02
C ALA A 63 66.00 -1.30 62.10
N VAL A 64 65.49 -1.55 63.31
CA VAL A 64 64.08 -1.91 63.52
C VAL A 64 63.15 -0.74 63.16
N VAL A 65 63.50 0.48 63.54
CA VAL A 65 62.72 1.69 63.18
C VAL A 65 62.75 1.91 61.66
N ALA A 66 63.90 1.77 61.02
CA ALA A 66 64.02 1.91 59.57
C ALA A 66 63.21 0.85 58.80
N GLU A 67 63.16 -0.39 59.29
CA GLU A 67 62.30 -1.44 58.72
C GLU A 67 60.81 -1.17 58.94
N GLN A 68 60.42 -0.62 60.09
CA GLN A 68 59.04 -0.19 60.34
C GLN A 68 58.62 0.93 59.38
N GLU A 69 59.45 1.96 59.20
CA GLU A 69 59.17 3.05 58.25
C GLU A 69 59.08 2.55 56.81
N ARG A 70 59.93 1.59 56.41
CA ARG A 70 59.85 0.95 55.08
C ARG A 70 58.54 0.17 54.91
N LEU A 71 58.14 -0.58 55.93
CA LEU A 71 56.90 -1.35 55.91
C LEU A 71 55.69 -0.40 55.80
N GLU A 72 55.69 0.70 56.53
CA GLU A 72 54.62 1.72 56.49
C GLU A 72 54.51 2.34 55.09
N ARG A 73 55.63 2.78 54.50
CA ARG A 73 55.65 3.31 53.13
C ARG A 73 55.15 2.29 52.11
N PHE A 74 55.58 1.04 52.22
CA PHE A 74 55.10 -0.03 51.35
C PHE A 74 53.58 -0.25 51.48
N MET A 75 53.05 -0.19 52.70
CA MET A 75 51.62 -0.33 52.94
C MET A 75 50.82 0.87 52.42
N GLU A 76 51.37 2.09 52.52
CA GLU A 76 50.78 3.30 51.94
C GLU A 76 50.78 3.27 50.41
N GLU A 77 51.90 2.92 49.78
CA GLU A 77 51.99 2.73 48.32
C GLU A 77 51.00 1.68 47.84
N ARG A 78 50.88 0.56 48.57
CA ARG A 78 49.90 -0.47 48.25
C ARG A 78 48.47 0.05 48.37
N LYS A 79 48.15 0.85 49.39
CA LYS A 79 46.82 1.50 49.54
C LYS A 79 46.55 2.45 48.37
N LEU A 80 47.50 3.31 48.02
CA LEU A 80 47.38 4.24 46.89
C LEU A 80 47.17 3.48 45.57
N ALA A 81 47.96 2.45 45.30
CA ALA A 81 47.80 1.62 44.11
C ALA A 81 46.42 0.94 44.06
N THR A 82 45.87 0.49 45.20
CA THR A 82 44.50 -0.04 45.24
C THR A 82 43.44 1.03 45.02
N LEU A 83 43.63 2.23 45.55
CA LEU A 83 42.73 3.36 45.35
C LEU A 83 42.72 3.81 43.88
N GLU A 84 43.88 3.96 43.25
CA GLU A 84 44.03 4.29 41.83
C GLU A 84 43.33 3.26 40.94
N ARG A 85 43.58 1.96 41.17
CA ARG A 85 42.88 0.88 40.45
C ARG A 85 41.37 0.96 40.64
N SER A 86 40.91 1.27 41.86
CA SER A 86 39.48 1.44 42.15
C SER A 86 38.87 2.65 41.46
N ASN A 87 39.63 3.74 41.31
CA ASN A 87 39.19 4.97 40.66
C ASN A 87 39.09 4.78 39.15
N VAL A 88 40.11 4.20 38.52
CA VAL A 88 40.09 3.83 37.10
C VAL A 88 38.91 2.90 36.79
N PHE A 89 38.63 1.94 37.68
CA PHE A 89 37.46 1.08 37.51
C PHE A 89 36.14 1.86 37.62
N ARG A 90 36.01 2.76 38.61
CA ARG A 90 34.83 3.62 38.78
C ARG A 90 34.61 4.52 37.58
N GLU A 91 35.65 5.16 37.06
CA GLU A 91 35.60 5.99 35.85
C GLU A 91 35.17 5.18 34.63
N ARG A 92 35.72 3.98 34.45
CA ARG A 92 35.33 3.10 33.34
C ARG A 92 33.86 2.68 33.44
N VAL A 93 33.37 2.39 34.65
CA VAL A 93 31.95 2.09 34.89
C VAL A 93 31.07 3.31 34.60
N ALA A 94 31.49 4.52 35.01
CA ALA A 94 30.77 5.75 34.72
C ALA A 94 30.67 6.01 33.20
N GLN A 95 31.78 5.89 32.47
CA GLN A 95 31.79 6.03 31.00
C GLN A 95 30.91 4.98 30.31
N MET A 96 30.86 3.75 30.83
CA MET A 96 29.96 2.72 30.29
C MET A 96 28.49 3.10 30.52
N LYS A 97 28.15 3.65 31.69
CA LYS A 97 26.78 4.12 31.98
C LYS A 97 26.37 5.25 31.05
N GLU A 98 27.21 6.27 30.91
CA GLU A 98 26.95 7.40 29.99
C GLU A 98 26.76 6.91 28.55
N LYS A 99 27.62 6.00 28.06
CA LYS A 99 27.46 5.41 26.73
C LYS A 99 26.16 4.64 26.58
N THR A 100 25.73 3.91 27.62
CA THR A 100 24.44 3.20 27.58
C THR A 100 23.26 4.15 27.59
N GLU A 101 23.34 5.28 28.31
CA GLU A 101 22.30 6.31 28.33
C GLU A 101 22.18 6.98 26.96
N ILE A 102 23.30 7.39 26.36
CA ILE A 102 23.34 7.94 25.00
C ILE A 102 22.72 6.95 23.98
N LEU A 103 23.11 5.67 24.03
CA LEU A 103 22.55 4.65 23.14
C LEU A 103 21.05 4.40 23.36
N GLN A 104 20.53 4.65 24.57
CA GLN A 104 19.10 4.56 24.83
C GLN A 104 18.36 5.78 24.29
N GLU A 105 18.92 6.98 24.45
CA GLU A 105 18.39 8.22 23.90
C GLU A 105 18.37 8.21 22.38
N GLU A 106 19.46 7.79 21.73
CA GLU A 106 19.53 7.63 20.28
C GLU A 106 18.46 6.65 19.77
N ARG A 107 18.27 5.51 20.45
CA ARG A 107 17.21 4.55 20.11
C ARG A 107 15.80 5.13 20.29
N ARG A 108 15.57 5.96 21.30
CA ARG A 108 14.29 6.64 21.49
C ARG A 108 14.03 7.65 20.37
N LEU A 109 15.02 8.48 20.05
CA LEU A 109 14.94 9.46 18.96
C LEU A 109 14.74 8.79 17.59
N GLU A 110 15.39 7.67 17.34
CA GLU A 110 15.15 6.87 16.13
C GLU A 110 13.74 6.31 16.09
N GLY A 111 13.23 5.82 17.23
CA GLY A 111 11.86 5.35 17.38
C GLY A 111 10.83 6.46 17.08
N GLU A 112 11.03 7.65 17.65
CA GLU A 112 10.17 8.82 17.42
C GLU A 112 10.17 9.24 15.94
N LYS A 113 11.35 9.33 15.31
CA LYS A 113 11.47 9.62 13.86
C LYS A 113 10.76 8.59 12.99
N GLN A 114 10.76 7.32 13.39
CA GLN A 114 10.02 6.28 12.67
C GLN A 114 8.50 6.46 12.83
N LEU A 115 8.03 6.80 14.03
CA LEU A 115 6.62 7.08 14.28
C LEU A 115 6.15 8.30 13.49
N GLU A 116 6.94 9.38 13.44
CA GLU A 116 6.65 10.56 12.61
C GLU A 116 6.50 10.20 11.14
N ARG A 117 7.43 9.43 10.57
CA ARG A 117 7.33 8.96 9.17
C ARG A 117 6.09 8.12 8.91
N ILE A 118 5.69 7.28 9.87
CA ILE A 118 4.47 6.49 9.78
C ILE A 118 3.25 7.40 9.83
N GLN A 119 3.24 8.40 10.71
CA GLN A 119 2.16 9.38 10.83
C GLN A 119 2.01 10.20 9.55
N GLU A 120 3.10 10.71 8.97
CA GLU A 120 3.08 11.41 7.68
C GLU A 120 2.51 10.52 6.57
N ARG A 121 2.84 9.23 6.57
CA ARG A 121 2.30 8.27 5.61
C ARG A 121 0.81 8.03 5.81
N ILE A 122 0.33 8.00 7.06
CA ILE A 122 -1.10 7.90 7.37
C ILE A 122 -1.81 9.17 6.87
N ASP A 123 -1.27 10.35 7.17
CA ASP A 123 -1.88 11.63 6.80
C ASP A 123 -1.95 11.82 5.28
N THR A 124 -0.91 11.42 4.55
CA THR A 124 -0.91 11.46 3.08
C THR A 124 -1.96 10.51 2.48
N VAL A 125 -2.13 9.32 3.04
CA VAL A 125 -3.19 8.38 2.62
C VAL A 125 -4.57 8.91 2.96
N SER A 126 -4.75 9.52 4.14
CA SER A 126 -6.02 10.13 4.56
C SER A 126 -6.42 11.29 3.63
N ARG A 127 -5.50 12.22 3.35
CA ARG A 127 -5.73 13.32 2.38
C ARG A 127 -6.11 12.79 1.01
N ARG A 128 -5.39 11.79 0.50
CA ARG A 128 -5.71 11.18 -0.80
C ARG A 128 -7.10 10.54 -0.81
N ARG A 129 -7.50 9.86 0.28
CA ARG A 129 -8.84 9.27 0.39
C ARG A 129 -9.93 10.34 0.38
N GLU A 130 -9.72 11.43 1.12
CA GLU A 130 -10.65 12.57 1.15
C GLU A 130 -10.78 13.23 -0.22
N ASP A 131 -9.67 13.46 -0.92
CA ASP A 131 -9.67 14.03 -2.27
C ASP A 131 -10.33 13.10 -3.28
N GLU A 132 -10.06 11.78 -3.21
CA GLU A 132 -10.75 10.79 -4.05
C GLU A 132 -12.26 10.75 -3.77
N GLN A 133 -12.69 10.93 -2.51
CA GLN A 133 -14.10 10.99 -2.15
C GLN A 133 -14.77 12.26 -2.65
N LYS A 134 -14.15 13.43 -2.46
CA LYS A 134 -14.63 14.72 -3.03
C LYS A 134 -14.75 14.63 -4.54
N ASN A 135 -13.73 14.10 -5.23
CA ASN A 135 -13.74 13.93 -6.68
C ASN A 135 -14.81 12.93 -7.16
N ARG A 136 -15.23 11.98 -6.33
CA ARG A 136 -16.36 11.10 -6.66
C ARG A 136 -17.70 11.83 -6.51
N GLN A 137 -17.84 12.63 -5.46
CA GLN A 137 -19.04 13.46 -5.24
C GLN A 137 -19.22 14.46 -6.38
N VAL A 138 -18.19 15.23 -6.72
CA VAL A 138 -18.22 16.19 -7.83
C VAL A 138 -18.61 15.50 -9.15
N ARG A 139 -17.98 14.37 -9.49
CA ARG A 139 -18.34 13.62 -10.70
C ARG A 139 -19.78 13.10 -10.69
N SER A 140 -20.29 12.69 -9.53
CA SER A 140 -21.69 12.25 -9.42
C SER A 140 -22.67 13.41 -9.58
N GLU A 141 -22.33 14.59 -9.07
CA GLU A 141 -23.11 15.83 -9.23
C GLU A 141 -23.08 16.32 -10.68
N GLU A 142 -21.91 16.31 -11.33
CA GLU A 142 -21.76 16.63 -12.76
C GLU A 142 -22.60 15.71 -13.65
N GLN A 143 -22.57 14.40 -13.39
CA GLN A 143 -23.40 13.43 -14.11
C GLN A 143 -24.89 13.66 -13.86
N HIS A 144 -25.26 14.00 -12.63
CA HIS A 144 -26.64 14.31 -12.29
C HIS A 144 -27.14 15.56 -13.03
N LEU A 145 -26.36 16.64 -13.03
CA LEU A 145 -26.67 17.87 -13.78
C LEU A 145 -26.79 17.59 -15.27
N HIS A 146 -25.85 16.84 -15.86
CA HIS A 146 -25.94 16.48 -17.26
C HIS A 146 -27.21 15.69 -17.60
N LEU A 147 -27.62 14.75 -16.73
CA LEU A 147 -28.89 14.03 -16.90
C LEU A 147 -30.10 14.96 -16.80
N MET A 148 -30.06 15.98 -15.93
CA MET A 148 -31.12 16.99 -15.86
C MET A 148 -31.19 17.82 -17.15
N ASP A 149 -30.05 18.28 -17.67
CA ASP A 149 -29.99 19.03 -18.92
C ASP A 149 -30.53 18.23 -20.11
N VAL A 150 -30.14 16.95 -20.21
CA VAL A 150 -30.64 16.03 -21.25
C VAL A 150 -32.15 15.81 -21.11
N ARG A 151 -32.67 15.66 -19.89
CA ARG A 151 -34.11 15.52 -19.63
C ARG A 151 -34.88 16.80 -20.01
N GLU A 152 -34.33 17.96 -19.71
CA GLU A 152 -34.94 19.25 -20.09
C GLU A 152 -34.94 19.43 -21.60
N ALA A 153 -33.83 19.12 -22.27
CA ALA A 153 -33.72 19.14 -23.73
C ALA A 153 -34.73 18.19 -24.39
N LYS A 154 -34.84 16.96 -23.88
CA LYS A 154 -35.86 16.00 -24.33
C LYS A 154 -37.27 16.55 -24.11
N SER A 155 -37.57 17.10 -22.94
CA SER A 155 -38.88 17.68 -22.63
C SER A 155 -39.20 18.89 -23.52
N ARG A 156 -38.20 19.63 -24.00
CA ARG A 156 -38.39 20.68 -25.02
C ARG A 156 -38.73 20.07 -26.38
N ILE A 157 -38.00 19.06 -26.83
CA ILE A 157 -38.27 18.37 -28.10
C ILE A 157 -39.65 17.73 -28.10
N ASP A 158 -39.99 16.97 -27.05
CA ASP A 158 -41.28 16.30 -26.90
C ASP A 158 -42.45 17.31 -26.94
N ARG A 159 -42.27 18.52 -26.38
CA ARG A 159 -43.25 19.61 -26.48
C ARG A 159 -43.41 20.09 -27.92
N VAL A 160 -42.32 20.40 -28.62
CA VAL A 160 -42.36 20.89 -30.01
C VAL A 160 -42.96 19.82 -30.94
N ASP A 161 -42.54 18.57 -30.80
CA ASP A 161 -43.08 17.45 -31.57
C ASP A 161 -44.55 17.21 -31.25
N GLY A 162 -44.96 17.36 -29.99
CA GLY A 162 -46.36 17.32 -29.58
C GLY A 162 -47.20 18.37 -30.30
N TYR A 163 -46.78 19.65 -30.24
CA TYR A 163 -47.45 20.74 -30.95
C TYR A 163 -47.56 20.49 -32.46
N ARG A 164 -46.47 20.00 -33.08
CA ARG A 164 -46.48 19.70 -34.52
C ARG A 164 -47.43 18.55 -34.87
N ARG A 165 -47.54 17.53 -34.03
CA ARG A 165 -48.48 16.42 -34.22
C ARG A 165 -49.92 16.89 -34.08
N ASP A 166 -50.19 17.74 -33.09
CA ASP A 166 -51.52 18.30 -32.87
C ASP A 166 -51.93 19.22 -34.04
N GLU A 167 -51.03 20.06 -34.53
CA GLU A 167 -51.27 20.90 -35.73
C GLU A 167 -51.56 20.05 -36.98
N LEU A 168 -50.77 19.00 -37.23
CA LEU A 168 -51.02 18.07 -38.34
C LEU A 168 -52.35 17.33 -38.18
N ARG A 169 -52.72 16.99 -36.95
CA ARG A 169 -54.00 16.36 -36.64
C ARG A 169 -55.16 17.30 -36.95
N GLU A 170 -55.09 18.56 -36.51
CA GLU A 170 -56.10 19.58 -36.85
C GLU A 170 -56.24 19.78 -38.36
N GLN A 171 -55.13 19.79 -39.10
CA GLN A 171 -55.16 19.87 -40.57
C GLN A 171 -55.81 18.64 -41.22
N ILE A 172 -55.54 17.44 -40.71
CA ILE A 172 -56.18 16.21 -41.20
C ILE A 172 -57.68 16.23 -40.89
N ASP A 173 -58.06 16.58 -39.66
CA ASP A 173 -59.46 16.65 -39.22
C ASP A 173 -60.24 17.68 -40.06
N SER A 174 -59.67 18.87 -40.29
CA SER A 174 -60.28 19.88 -41.18
C SER A 174 -60.43 19.39 -42.64
N ASN A 175 -59.46 18.62 -43.16
CA ASN A 175 -59.57 18.02 -44.49
C ASN A 175 -60.62 16.91 -44.54
N ILE A 176 -60.77 16.11 -43.47
CA ILE A 176 -61.83 15.10 -43.35
C ILE A 176 -63.19 15.79 -43.40
N GLU A 177 -63.42 16.85 -42.62
CA GLU A 177 -64.65 17.64 -42.66
C GLU A 177 -64.94 18.19 -44.07
N ARG A 178 -63.92 18.67 -44.77
CA ARG A 178 -64.04 19.12 -46.16
C ARG A 178 -64.41 17.98 -47.11
N ILE A 179 -63.83 16.79 -46.94
CA ILE A 179 -64.16 15.61 -47.77
C ILE A 179 -65.60 15.16 -47.48
N GLU A 180 -66.00 15.10 -46.21
CA GLU A 180 -67.36 14.72 -45.80
C GLU A 180 -68.41 15.67 -46.37
N THR A 181 -68.16 16.98 -46.32
CA THR A 181 -69.07 17.97 -46.95
C THR A 181 -69.14 17.81 -48.47
N LEU A 182 -68.03 17.55 -49.16
CA LEU A 182 -68.02 17.27 -50.60
C LEU A 182 -68.75 15.96 -50.95
N LEU A 183 -68.61 14.92 -50.13
CA LEU A 183 -69.33 13.65 -50.29
C LEU A 183 -70.83 13.86 -50.08
N ALA A 184 -71.25 14.60 -49.04
CA ALA A 184 -72.65 14.94 -48.81
C ALA A 184 -73.26 15.72 -49.99
N LEU A 185 -72.52 16.69 -50.55
CA LEU A 185 -72.93 17.41 -51.75
C LEU A 185 -73.04 16.50 -52.98
N LYS A 186 -72.10 15.57 -53.15
CA LYS A 186 -72.15 14.57 -54.23
C LYS A 186 -73.41 13.71 -54.10
N ASP A 187 -73.74 13.25 -52.91
CA ASP A 187 -74.93 12.43 -52.67
C ASP A 187 -76.22 13.22 -52.96
N GLN A 188 -76.30 14.47 -52.52
CA GLN A 188 -77.41 15.37 -52.89
C GLN A 188 -77.56 15.54 -54.41
N LEU A 189 -76.45 15.71 -55.15
CA LEU A 189 -76.48 15.83 -56.61
C LEU A 189 -76.91 14.52 -57.29
N LEU A 190 -76.48 13.37 -56.76
CA LEU A 190 -76.91 12.06 -57.26
C LEU A 190 -78.41 11.84 -57.02
N ASP A 191 -78.93 12.21 -55.86
CA ASP A 191 -80.35 12.11 -55.55
C ASP A 191 -81.19 13.07 -56.40
N GLN A 192 -80.71 14.29 -56.66
CA GLN A 192 -81.32 15.19 -57.64
C GLN A 192 -81.34 14.58 -59.05
N ARG A 193 -80.24 13.96 -59.49
CA ARG A 193 -80.17 13.27 -60.80
C ARG A 193 -81.12 12.08 -60.86
N LYS A 194 -81.19 11.23 -59.82
CA LYS A 194 -82.16 10.14 -59.72
C LYS A 194 -83.59 10.68 -59.79
N GLY A 195 -83.90 11.76 -59.07
CA GLY A 195 -85.19 12.44 -59.12
C GLY A 195 -85.52 13.03 -60.50
N ARG A 196 -84.54 13.57 -61.23
CA ARG A 196 -84.73 14.03 -62.62
C ARG A 196 -84.93 12.86 -63.58
N ASN A 197 -84.11 11.81 -63.47
CA ASN A 197 -84.19 10.64 -64.35
C ASN A 197 -85.52 9.88 -64.17
N THR A 198 -85.97 9.68 -62.94
CA THR A 198 -87.30 9.09 -62.67
C THR A 198 -88.44 9.94 -63.23
N LYS A 199 -88.37 11.28 -63.10
CA LYS A 199 -89.33 12.20 -63.75
C LYS A 199 -89.28 12.10 -65.28
N VAL A 200 -88.09 12.03 -65.88
CA VAL A 200 -87.88 11.87 -67.33
C VAL A 200 -88.37 10.50 -67.82
N GLU A 201 -88.12 9.42 -67.09
CA GLU A 201 -88.63 8.08 -67.42
C GLU A 201 -90.16 8.01 -67.32
N SER A 202 -90.74 8.61 -66.28
CA SER A 202 -92.20 8.71 -66.14
C SER A 202 -92.85 9.52 -67.27
N THR A 203 -92.13 10.48 -67.86
CA THR A 203 -92.60 11.29 -69.01
C THR A 203 -92.24 10.70 -70.37
N LYS A 204 -91.22 9.83 -70.47
CA LYS A 204 -90.90 9.06 -71.69
C LYS A 204 -91.92 7.96 -71.97
N GLY A 205 -92.54 7.39 -70.93
CA GLY A 205 -93.65 6.44 -71.08
C GLY A 205 -94.95 7.06 -71.61
N SER A 206 -95.09 8.39 -71.60
CA SER A 206 -96.35 9.09 -71.91
C SER A 206 -96.35 9.86 -73.25
N ARG A 207 -95.31 9.76 -74.08
CA ARG A 207 -95.29 10.38 -75.43
C ARG A 207 -94.95 9.36 -76.51
N GLY A 208 -96.03 8.76 -77.03
CA GLY A 208 -96.22 8.34 -78.41
C GLY A 208 -95.05 7.63 -79.11
N LEU A 209 -95.15 6.30 -79.17
CA LEU A 209 -94.57 5.51 -80.26
C LEU A 209 -94.98 6.10 -81.62
N SER A 210 -94.05 6.68 -82.36
CA SER A 210 -94.20 6.92 -83.79
C SER A 210 -93.11 6.17 -84.56
N LEU A 211 -93.51 5.00 -85.10
CA LEU A 211 -92.78 4.28 -86.15
C LEU A 211 -92.79 5.08 -87.45
N LYS A 212 -91.65 5.61 -87.90
CA LYS A 212 -91.27 5.82 -89.31
C LYS A 212 -89.73 5.75 -89.37
N ARG A 213 -89.11 4.68 -89.89
CA ARG A 213 -89.05 4.19 -91.29
C ARG A 213 -88.08 5.03 -92.14
N ASP A 214 -86.97 4.38 -92.45
CA ASP A 214 -86.06 4.59 -93.59
C ASP A 214 -85.28 5.92 -93.66
N VAL A 215 -84.07 5.92 -93.09
CA VAL A 215 -82.92 6.65 -93.63
C VAL A 215 -81.76 5.66 -93.72
N GLN A 216 -81.49 5.19 -94.94
CA GLN A 216 -80.27 4.46 -95.24
C GLN A 216 -79.04 5.37 -95.02
N PRO A 217 -77.89 4.82 -94.61
CA PRO A 217 -76.68 5.60 -94.45
C PRO A 217 -76.18 6.07 -95.81
N GLY A 218 -76.14 7.38 -96.02
CA GLY A 218 -75.48 8.00 -97.17
C GLY A 218 -73.95 7.78 -97.12
N PRO A 219 -73.25 7.90 -98.26
CA PRO A 219 -71.83 7.61 -98.38
C PRO A 219 -71.01 8.70 -97.66
N GLY A 220 -70.77 8.49 -96.37
CA GLY A 220 -70.03 9.42 -95.53
C GLY A 220 -69.59 8.84 -94.18
N THR A 221 -69.70 7.52 -94.00
CA THR A 221 -69.27 6.81 -92.79
C THR A 221 -68.08 5.91 -93.12
N TYR A 222 -66.94 6.55 -93.37
CA TYR A 222 -65.64 5.93 -93.13
C TYR A 222 -65.02 6.68 -91.96
N GLU A 223 -65.41 6.32 -90.73
CA GLU A 223 -64.50 6.53 -89.61
C GLU A 223 -63.30 5.62 -89.87
N ALA A 224 -62.14 6.21 -90.13
CA ALA A 224 -60.89 5.46 -90.17
C ALA A 224 -60.70 4.81 -88.79
N PRO A 225 -60.43 3.49 -88.70
CA PRO A 225 -60.11 2.88 -87.41
C PRO A 225 -58.88 3.59 -86.81
N PRO A 226 -58.87 3.90 -85.50
CA PRO A 226 -57.72 4.50 -84.86
C PRO A 226 -56.51 3.59 -85.09
N THR A 227 -55.42 4.21 -85.54
CA THR A 227 -54.16 3.55 -85.87
C THR A 227 -53.69 2.66 -84.71
N CYS A 228 -53.28 1.45 -85.05
CA CYS A 228 -52.78 0.38 -84.18
C CYS A 228 -51.42 0.70 -83.49
N LEU A 229 -51.22 1.95 -83.08
CA LEU A 229 -50.02 2.48 -82.42
C LEU A 229 -50.04 2.35 -80.89
N HIS A 230 -51.03 1.69 -80.29
CA HIS A 230 -51.16 1.54 -78.83
C HIS A 230 -51.08 0.11 -78.28
N GLU A 231 -50.93 -0.92 -79.13
CA GLU A 231 -50.92 -2.31 -78.65
C GLU A 231 -49.57 -3.03 -78.69
N LEU A 232 -48.47 -2.36 -79.04
CA LEU A 232 -47.12 -2.94 -78.94
C LEU A 232 -46.15 -1.96 -78.27
N PRO A 233 -45.61 -2.25 -77.08
CA PRO A 233 -44.48 -1.48 -76.56
C PRO A 233 -43.27 -1.77 -77.45
N ALA A 234 -42.75 -0.75 -78.12
CA ALA A 234 -41.51 -0.86 -78.88
C ALA A 234 -40.39 -1.38 -77.96
N ALA A 235 -39.78 -2.51 -78.33
CA ALA A 235 -38.64 -3.06 -77.63
C ALA A 235 -37.48 -2.06 -77.70
N ARG A 236 -37.14 -1.45 -76.56
CA ARG A 236 -35.93 -0.63 -76.42
C ARG A 236 -34.72 -1.48 -76.79
N ILE A 237 -34.02 -1.10 -77.86
CA ILE A 237 -32.72 -1.64 -78.24
C ILE A 237 -31.74 -1.41 -77.07
N GLY A 238 -30.96 -2.45 -76.78
CA GLY A 238 -30.21 -2.68 -75.57
C GLY A 238 -29.44 -1.49 -74.98
N LYS A 239 -29.45 -1.45 -73.66
CA LYS A 239 -28.43 -0.82 -72.82
C LYS A 239 -27.07 -1.49 -73.11
N SER A 240 -26.26 -0.96 -74.02
CA SER A 240 -24.83 -1.25 -73.99
C SER A 240 -24.22 -0.44 -72.85
N LYS A 241 -24.24 -1.01 -71.65
CA LYS A 241 -23.41 -0.56 -70.55
C LYS A 241 -21.98 -0.92 -70.95
N VAL A 242 -21.31 -0.04 -71.68
CA VAL A 242 -19.85 -0.11 -71.85
C VAL A 242 -19.29 -0.16 -70.42
N PRO A 243 -18.53 -1.21 -70.04
CA PRO A 243 -17.86 -1.23 -68.75
C PRO A 243 -16.98 0.00 -68.73
N GLY A 244 -17.32 0.97 -67.88
CA GLY A 244 -16.59 2.21 -67.76
C GLY A 244 -15.22 1.89 -67.19
N LEU A 245 -14.27 1.54 -68.05
CA LEU A 245 -12.91 1.21 -67.65
C LEU A 245 -12.28 2.36 -66.84
N VAL A 246 -12.73 3.59 -67.08
CA VAL A 246 -12.34 4.78 -66.34
C VAL A 246 -13.16 4.95 -65.05
N ASP A 247 -14.49 4.80 -65.09
CA ASP A 247 -15.34 5.01 -63.90
C ASP A 247 -15.23 3.89 -62.86
N ASP A 248 -14.93 2.66 -63.28
CA ASP A 248 -14.66 1.54 -62.39
C ASP A 248 -13.20 1.60 -61.87
N ALA A 249 -12.26 2.12 -62.67
CA ALA A 249 -10.91 2.44 -62.18
C ALA A 249 -10.94 3.59 -61.16
N ILE A 250 -11.72 4.65 -61.40
CA ILE A 250 -11.91 5.76 -60.46
C ILE A 250 -12.64 5.30 -59.19
N ARG A 251 -13.63 4.41 -59.30
CA ARG A 251 -14.27 3.82 -58.11
C ARG A 251 -13.30 2.93 -57.32
N GLY A 252 -12.44 2.19 -58.01
CA GLY A 252 -11.38 1.37 -57.39
C GLY A 252 -10.31 2.20 -56.70
N THR A 253 -9.95 3.38 -57.25
CA THR A 253 -8.95 4.27 -56.64
C THR A 253 -9.53 5.19 -55.56
N LYS A 254 -10.85 5.40 -55.51
CA LYS A 254 -11.51 6.23 -54.49
C LYS A 254 -11.27 5.73 -53.05
N HIS A 255 -11.00 4.43 -52.88
CA HIS A 255 -10.75 3.81 -51.57
C HIS A 255 -9.26 3.54 -51.32
N ASN A 256 -8.39 3.91 -52.27
CA ASN A 256 -6.95 3.68 -52.19
C ASN A 256 -6.27 5.05 -52.01
N PRO A 257 -5.87 5.43 -50.79
CA PRO A 257 -5.25 6.73 -50.55
C PRO A 257 -3.92 6.85 -51.31
N ALA A 258 -3.54 8.09 -51.67
CA ALA A 258 -2.33 8.35 -52.43
C ALA A 258 -1.09 7.79 -51.70
N PRO A 259 -0.09 7.24 -52.42
CA PRO A 259 1.14 6.73 -51.80
C PRO A 259 1.79 7.82 -50.94
N GLY A 260 1.97 7.54 -49.65
CA GLY A 260 2.42 8.51 -48.63
C GLY A 260 1.32 9.06 -47.71
N SER A 261 0.03 8.80 -48.02
CA SER A 261 -1.12 9.17 -47.17
C SER A 261 -1.57 8.04 -46.23
N TYR A 262 -0.86 6.90 -46.24
CA TYR A 262 -1.08 5.81 -45.29
C TYR A 262 -0.51 6.23 -43.94
N ASP A 263 -1.38 6.57 -43.00
CA ASP A 263 -0.97 6.70 -41.60
C ASP A 263 -0.63 5.30 -41.07
N THR A 264 0.66 5.05 -40.81
CA THR A 264 1.19 3.72 -40.42
C THR A 264 0.56 3.12 -39.15
N ILE A 265 -0.27 3.90 -38.46
CA ILE A 265 -0.91 3.58 -37.18
C ILE A 265 -2.39 3.17 -37.38
N LEU A 266 -3.00 3.44 -38.54
CA LEU A 266 -4.43 3.24 -38.80
C LEU A 266 -4.65 2.29 -39.98
N LEU A 267 -5.53 1.29 -39.79
CA LEU A 267 -5.99 0.41 -40.84
C LEU A 267 -6.99 1.14 -41.76
N PRO A 268 -7.21 0.64 -43.00
CA PRO A 268 -8.17 1.22 -43.95
C PRO A 268 -9.61 1.35 -43.42
N ASN A 269 -9.95 0.57 -42.39
CA ASN A 269 -11.29 0.54 -41.78
C ASN A 269 -11.48 1.62 -40.70
N GLY A 270 -10.44 2.43 -40.41
CA GLY A 270 -10.44 3.42 -39.32
C GLY A 270 -10.04 2.85 -37.96
N ASP A 271 -9.92 1.54 -37.84
CA ASP A 271 -9.39 0.88 -36.64
C ASP A 271 -7.89 1.13 -36.53
N LYS A 272 -7.42 1.46 -35.33
CA LYS A 272 -5.97 1.54 -35.07
C LYS A 272 -5.38 0.15 -35.30
N LEU A 273 -4.35 0.06 -36.13
CA LEU A 273 -3.49 -1.10 -36.13
C LEU A 273 -3.05 -1.26 -34.67
N ASN A 274 -3.35 -2.40 -34.07
CA ASN A 274 -2.87 -2.71 -32.72
C ASN A 274 -1.35 -2.53 -32.76
N GLN A 275 -0.88 -1.34 -32.41
CA GLN A 275 0.50 -1.16 -31.99
C GLN A 275 0.65 -2.26 -30.95
N PRO A 276 1.58 -3.21 -31.11
CA PRO A 276 2.02 -3.94 -29.95
C PRO A 276 2.43 -2.81 -29.01
N SER A 277 1.63 -2.60 -27.96
CA SER A 277 1.90 -1.62 -26.92
C SER A 277 3.37 -1.81 -26.67
N GLY A 278 4.19 -0.84 -27.09
CA GLY A 278 5.63 -0.95 -27.02
C GLY A 278 5.87 -1.36 -25.59
N GLY A 279 6.27 -2.62 -25.39
CA GLY A 279 6.38 -3.16 -24.05
C GLY A 279 7.29 -2.16 -23.38
N GLU A 280 6.79 -1.46 -22.36
CA GLU A 280 7.66 -0.62 -21.56
C GLU A 280 8.80 -1.57 -21.19
N PHE A 281 9.98 -1.35 -21.77
CA PHE A 281 11.17 -2.06 -21.34
C PHE A 281 11.17 -1.81 -19.85
N ASN A 282 10.98 -2.89 -19.09
CA ASN A 282 10.72 -2.84 -17.66
C ASN A 282 11.51 -1.68 -17.08
N LYS A 283 10.83 -0.71 -16.45
CA LYS A 283 11.48 0.31 -15.60
C LYS A 283 12.11 -0.36 -14.35
N ARG A 284 12.67 -1.56 -14.50
CA ARG A 284 13.69 -2.09 -13.61
C ARG A 284 14.92 -1.23 -13.88
N ASN A 285 15.23 -0.38 -12.93
CA ASN A 285 16.58 0.16 -12.79
C ASN A 285 17.56 -0.99 -13.03
N ARG A 286 18.53 -0.81 -13.93
CA ARG A 286 19.59 -1.80 -14.11
C ARG A 286 20.15 -2.12 -12.73
N ASP A 287 20.08 -3.39 -12.33
CA ASP A 287 20.67 -3.85 -11.07
C ASP A 287 22.14 -3.40 -11.11
N SER A 288 22.57 -2.60 -10.13
CA SER A 288 23.96 -2.16 -10.07
C SER A 288 24.84 -3.37 -9.76
N PHE A 289 26.15 -3.30 -10.05
CA PHE A 289 27.08 -4.37 -9.69
C PHE A 289 26.99 -4.74 -8.19
N LEU A 290 26.71 -3.77 -7.32
CA LEU A 290 26.50 -4.00 -5.90
C LEU A 290 25.19 -4.75 -5.59
N ASP A 291 24.15 -4.57 -6.39
CA ASP A 291 22.87 -5.28 -6.21
C ASP A 291 22.98 -6.73 -6.68
N GLU A 292 23.74 -6.98 -7.73
CA GLU A 292 24.07 -8.33 -8.20
C GLU A 292 24.92 -9.08 -7.17
N VAL A 293 25.95 -8.43 -6.62
CA VAL A 293 26.78 -9.00 -5.54
C VAL A 293 25.96 -9.28 -4.27
N ARG A 294 25.05 -8.37 -3.90
CA ARG A 294 24.12 -8.58 -2.77
C ARG A 294 23.18 -9.76 -3.00
N ARG A 295 22.67 -9.93 -4.22
CA ARG A 295 21.83 -11.07 -4.59
C ARG A 295 22.60 -12.38 -4.50
N ILE A 296 23.84 -12.42 -5.01
CA ILE A 296 24.70 -13.61 -4.95
C ILE A 296 25.08 -13.96 -3.50
N LYS A 297 25.25 -12.95 -2.64
CA LYS A 297 25.61 -13.15 -1.23
C LYS A 297 24.41 -13.26 -0.28
N ALA A 298 23.18 -13.11 -0.77
CA ALA A 298 21.96 -13.18 0.06
C ALA A 298 21.78 -14.57 0.71
N ASP A 299 22.25 -15.61 0.03
CA ASP A 299 22.14 -17.01 0.45
C ASP A 299 23.38 -17.51 1.19
N VAL A 300 24.43 -16.67 1.31
CA VAL A 300 25.62 -16.99 2.10
C VAL A 300 25.44 -16.36 3.48
N PRO A 301 25.18 -17.15 4.53
CA PRO A 301 25.05 -16.61 5.88
C PRO A 301 26.36 -15.93 6.26
N ALA A 302 26.26 -14.74 6.87
CA ALA A 302 27.44 -14.08 7.42
C ALA A 302 28.03 -14.98 8.53
N PRO A 303 29.35 -15.01 8.72
CA PRO A 303 29.98 -15.81 9.77
C PRO A 303 29.32 -15.50 11.13
N GLY A 304 28.72 -16.51 11.76
CA GLY A 304 27.98 -16.38 13.02
C GLY A 304 26.46 -16.20 12.92
N SER A 305 25.88 -16.19 11.71
CA SER A 305 24.43 -16.02 11.48
C SER A 305 23.79 -17.19 10.74
N TYR A 306 23.89 -18.40 11.31
CA TYR A 306 23.19 -19.58 10.79
C TYR A 306 21.70 -19.55 11.18
N ALA A 307 20.93 -18.65 10.58
CA ALA A 307 19.48 -18.73 10.61
C ALA A 307 19.02 -19.60 9.43
N ALA A 308 18.35 -20.72 9.71
CA ALA A 308 17.74 -21.57 8.70
C ALA A 308 16.59 -20.81 8.03
N LYS A 309 16.87 -20.09 6.92
CA LYS A 309 15.84 -19.50 6.10
C LYS A 309 15.18 -20.63 5.29
N SER A 310 13.89 -20.83 5.51
CA SER A 310 13.06 -21.77 4.75
C SER A 310 13.13 -21.42 3.25
N GLU A 311 13.60 -22.36 2.43
CA GLU A 311 13.70 -22.22 0.96
C GLU A 311 12.34 -21.99 0.26
N LEU A 312 11.23 -22.01 1.00
CA LEU A 312 9.88 -21.87 0.50
C LEU A 312 9.37 -20.42 0.43
N ASP A 313 9.98 -19.47 1.16
CA ASP A 313 9.46 -18.08 1.19
C ASP A 313 9.67 -17.31 -0.13
N GLY A 314 10.61 -17.74 -0.97
CA GLY A 314 10.91 -17.12 -2.26
C GLY A 314 10.28 -17.81 -3.48
N ARG A 315 9.73 -19.02 -3.34
CA ARG A 315 9.24 -19.87 -4.44
C ARG A 315 7.72 -19.92 -4.57
N ALA A 316 7.01 -18.91 -4.08
CA ALA A 316 5.61 -18.74 -4.48
C ALA A 316 5.58 -18.36 -5.97
N VAL A 317 5.24 -19.32 -6.84
CA VAL A 317 4.82 -19.03 -8.21
C VAL A 317 3.68 -18.03 -8.11
N ARG A 318 3.97 -16.75 -8.40
CA ARG A 318 2.93 -15.76 -8.58
C ARG A 318 2.13 -16.19 -9.80
N MET A 319 1.04 -16.92 -9.56
CA MET A 319 0.06 -17.26 -10.59
C MET A 319 -0.34 -15.95 -11.24
N SER A 320 0.12 -15.74 -12.48
CA SER A 320 -0.27 -14.60 -13.29
C SER A 320 -1.79 -14.65 -13.37
N ARG A 321 -2.46 -13.64 -12.79
CA ARG A 321 -3.91 -13.51 -12.92
C ARG A 321 -4.21 -13.36 -14.40
N GLU A 322 -5.02 -14.27 -14.94
CA GLU A 322 -5.53 -14.15 -16.30
C GLU A 322 -6.06 -12.73 -16.53
N ARG A 323 -5.59 -12.10 -17.60
CA ARG A 323 -5.96 -10.75 -17.97
C ARG A 323 -7.48 -10.73 -18.19
N ILE A 324 -8.20 -9.98 -17.37
CA ILE A 324 -9.66 -9.81 -17.50
C ILE A 324 -9.92 -9.00 -18.77
N VAL A 325 -10.29 -9.69 -19.85
CA VAL A 325 -10.68 -9.10 -21.14
C VAL A 325 -12.10 -8.53 -20.96
N GLY A 326 -12.19 -7.32 -20.44
CA GLY A 326 -13.46 -6.68 -20.14
C GLY A 326 -13.28 -5.18 -19.98
N GLU A 327 -12.86 -4.52 -21.05
CA GLU A 327 -12.49 -3.10 -21.07
C GLU A 327 -13.71 -2.17 -20.83
N ASN A 328 -14.94 -2.68 -20.96
CA ASN A 328 -16.19 -1.91 -20.82
C ASN A 328 -17.11 -2.40 -19.69
N LEU A 329 -16.62 -3.16 -18.71
CA LEU A 329 -17.43 -3.58 -17.57
C LEU A 329 -17.23 -2.67 -16.35
N ASP A 330 -18.34 -2.23 -15.75
CA ASP A 330 -18.37 -1.45 -14.53
C ASP A 330 -17.49 -2.08 -13.44
N LYS A 331 -16.80 -1.25 -12.66
CA LYS A 331 -15.77 -1.63 -11.69
C LYS A 331 -16.24 -2.65 -10.67
N HIS A 332 -17.55 -2.69 -10.42
CA HIS A 332 -18.24 -3.57 -9.48
C HIS A 332 -19.00 -4.73 -10.15
N SER A 333 -18.91 -4.89 -11.48
CA SER A 333 -19.59 -5.99 -12.18
C SER A 333 -19.04 -7.34 -11.74
N ALA A 334 -19.94 -8.24 -11.31
CA ALA A 334 -19.61 -9.62 -10.94
C ALA A 334 -18.83 -10.38 -12.03
N LYS A 335 -18.97 -9.98 -13.29
CA LYS A 335 -18.28 -10.55 -14.45
C LYS A 335 -16.77 -10.25 -14.48
N ARG A 336 -16.27 -9.28 -13.70
CA ARG A 336 -14.83 -8.96 -13.57
C ARG A 336 -14.08 -9.95 -12.66
N PHE A 337 -14.77 -10.70 -11.81
CA PHE A 337 -14.13 -11.73 -11.00
C PHE A 337 -13.99 -13.02 -11.81
N PRO A 338 -12.90 -13.80 -11.63
CA PRO A 338 -12.79 -15.12 -12.23
C PRO A 338 -13.97 -15.99 -11.79
N ILE A 339 -14.41 -16.93 -12.64
CA ILE A 339 -15.70 -17.64 -12.52
C ILE A 339 -15.95 -18.21 -11.12
N TRP A 340 -14.91 -18.74 -10.46
CA TRP A 340 -14.95 -19.30 -9.11
C TRP A 340 -15.09 -18.27 -7.97
N ALA A 341 -14.74 -17.01 -8.21
CA ALA A 341 -14.86 -15.89 -7.27
C ALA A 341 -16.05 -14.97 -7.59
N ARG A 342 -16.79 -15.26 -8.66
CA ARG A 342 -18.07 -14.59 -8.90
C ARG A 342 -19.01 -15.02 -7.77
N PRO A 343 -19.86 -14.14 -7.23
CA PRO A 343 -21.00 -14.55 -6.43
C PRO A 343 -21.93 -15.33 -7.37
N SER A 344 -21.63 -16.62 -7.57
CA SER A 344 -22.47 -17.51 -8.34
C SER A 344 -23.63 -17.93 -7.44
N THR A 345 -24.82 -17.90 -8.01
CA THR A 345 -25.98 -18.66 -7.52
C THR A 345 -25.74 -20.18 -7.56
N ASP A 346 -24.56 -20.63 -8.00
CA ASP A 346 -24.21 -22.02 -8.28
C ASP A 346 -23.42 -22.70 -7.15
N THR A 347 -23.04 -21.96 -6.10
CA THR A 347 -22.71 -22.64 -4.84
C THR A 347 -24.02 -23.10 -4.22
N PRO A 348 -24.25 -24.42 -4.07
CA PRO A 348 -25.49 -24.90 -3.50
C PRO A 348 -25.63 -24.26 -2.11
N GLY A 349 -26.65 -23.43 -1.94
CA GLY A 349 -27.03 -22.93 -0.62
C GLY A 349 -27.38 -24.11 0.30
N PRO A 350 -27.71 -23.87 1.58
CA PRO A 350 -28.06 -24.95 2.52
C PRO A 350 -29.14 -25.92 1.99
N ALA A 351 -30.03 -25.47 1.11
CA ALA A 351 -31.03 -26.30 0.44
C ALA A 351 -30.48 -27.15 -0.73
N GLY A 352 -29.34 -26.81 -1.33
CA GLY A 352 -28.71 -27.55 -2.42
C GLY A 352 -28.00 -28.85 -1.99
N TYR A 353 -27.82 -29.05 -0.68
CA TYR A 353 -27.31 -30.32 -0.10
C TYR A 353 -28.42 -31.33 0.24
N SER A 354 -29.69 -30.98 0.00
CA SER A 354 -30.80 -31.90 0.23
C SER A 354 -30.90 -32.93 -0.88
N VAL A 355 -30.91 -34.21 -0.49
CA VAL A 355 -30.78 -35.39 -1.37
C VAL A 355 -32.09 -35.69 -2.11
N ASP A 356 -33.23 -35.18 -1.62
CA ASP A 356 -34.56 -35.41 -2.21
C ASP A 356 -35.33 -34.09 -2.45
N ASP A 357 -35.96 -33.96 -3.62
CA ASP A 357 -36.71 -32.78 -4.07
C ASP A 357 -37.84 -32.38 -3.12
N TYR A 358 -38.41 -33.35 -2.38
CA TYR A 358 -39.45 -33.05 -1.40
C TYR A 358 -38.89 -32.25 -0.21
N THR A 359 -37.75 -32.71 0.33
CA THR A 359 -37.06 -32.05 1.45
C THR A 359 -36.52 -30.68 1.05
N ARG A 360 -36.07 -30.52 -0.20
CA ARG A 360 -35.65 -29.23 -0.78
C ARG A 360 -36.77 -28.20 -0.77
N LYS A 361 -37.96 -28.59 -1.24
CA LYS A 361 -39.14 -27.72 -1.30
C LYS A 361 -39.67 -27.34 0.08
N GLU A 362 -39.46 -28.19 1.09
CA GLU A 362 -39.87 -27.92 2.46
C GLU A 362 -38.92 -26.94 3.16
N VAL A 363 -37.61 -27.11 3.00
CA VAL A 363 -36.59 -26.16 3.51
C VAL A 363 -36.79 -24.77 2.90
N MET A 364 -37.03 -24.69 1.58
CA MET A 364 -37.30 -23.42 0.90
C MET A 364 -38.60 -22.75 1.40
N ARG A 365 -39.67 -23.52 1.62
CA ARG A 365 -40.93 -22.99 2.20
C ARG A 365 -40.74 -22.49 3.63
N ARG A 366 -39.91 -23.14 4.43
CA ARG A 366 -39.60 -22.72 5.81
C ARG A 366 -38.78 -21.42 5.84
N ALA A 367 -37.77 -21.32 4.98
CA ALA A 367 -36.96 -20.11 4.82
C ALA A 367 -37.78 -18.91 4.32
N GLN A 368 -38.73 -19.13 3.40
CA GLN A 368 -39.64 -18.08 2.93
C GLN A 368 -40.66 -17.65 3.99
N LYS A 369 -41.06 -18.53 4.92
CA LYS A 369 -41.92 -18.18 6.05
C LYS A 369 -41.21 -17.37 7.14
N SER A 370 -39.89 -17.51 7.30
CA SER A 370 -39.10 -16.78 8.29
C SER A 370 -38.61 -15.41 7.83
N LEU A 371 -38.73 -15.11 6.54
CA LEU A 371 -38.43 -13.77 6.02
C LEU A 371 -39.64 -12.86 6.27
N PRO A 372 -39.46 -11.66 6.86
CA PRO A 372 -40.52 -10.66 6.88
C PRO A 372 -40.96 -10.39 5.43
N ASN A 373 -42.24 -10.57 5.14
CA ASN A 373 -42.79 -10.17 3.84
C ASN A 373 -42.63 -8.65 3.71
N LEU A 374 -41.54 -8.20 3.09
CA LEU A 374 -41.25 -6.78 2.85
C LEU A 374 -42.43 -6.07 2.17
N THR A 375 -43.19 -6.76 1.32
CA THR A 375 -44.43 -6.24 0.72
C THR A 375 -45.57 -6.03 1.72
N ARG A 376 -45.68 -6.87 2.75
CA ARG A 376 -46.69 -6.71 3.82
C ARG A 376 -46.33 -5.62 4.81
N ASP A 377 -45.04 -5.41 5.10
CA ASP A 377 -44.57 -4.37 6.03
C ASP A 377 -44.41 -3.00 5.36
N MET A 378 -44.01 -2.93 4.09
CA MET A 378 -44.00 -1.66 3.33
C MET A 378 -45.41 -1.06 3.18
N LEU A 379 -46.45 -1.90 3.04
CA LEU A 379 -47.84 -1.44 2.98
C LEU A 379 -48.43 -1.06 4.35
N ARG A 380 -47.79 -1.41 5.47
CA ARG A 380 -48.23 -1.01 6.81
C ARG A 380 -47.78 0.40 7.20
N LEU A 381 -46.72 0.94 6.60
CA LEU A 381 -46.28 2.31 6.85
C LEU A 381 -47.31 3.36 6.40
N GLY A 382 -48.12 3.07 5.37
CA GLY A 382 -49.22 3.95 4.96
C GLY A 382 -50.32 4.07 6.02
N HIS A 383 -50.60 2.99 6.75
CA HIS A 383 -51.67 2.97 7.75
C HIS A 383 -51.26 3.55 9.12
N PHE A 384 -49.96 3.71 9.36
CA PHE A 384 -49.44 4.33 10.59
C PHE A 384 -49.44 5.86 10.47
N LEU A 385 -49.24 6.40 9.27
CA LEU A 385 -49.30 7.84 9.00
C LEU A 385 -50.74 8.40 9.06
N ASP A 386 -51.74 7.64 8.60
CA ASP A 386 -53.17 8.01 8.72
C ASP A 386 -53.69 8.06 10.17
N LYS A 387 -53.01 7.40 11.11
CA LYS A 387 -53.40 7.41 12.54
C LYS A 387 -52.71 8.50 13.34
N ILE A 388 -51.58 9.02 12.88
CA ILE A 388 -50.84 10.10 13.56
C ILE A 388 -51.22 11.46 12.99
N TRP A 389 -51.53 11.54 11.70
CA TRP A 389 -51.95 12.75 11.02
C TRP A 389 -53.40 12.61 10.58
N GLY A 390 -54.32 12.94 11.48
CA GLY A 390 -55.73 13.15 11.16
C GLY A 390 -55.95 14.30 10.15
N PRO A 391 -57.20 14.55 9.74
CA PRO A 391 -57.54 15.32 8.53
C PRO A 391 -57.41 16.83 8.72
N TYR A 392 -56.19 17.33 8.92
CA TYR A 392 -55.88 18.76 9.09
C TYR A 392 -54.73 19.24 8.18
N ALA A 393 -54.67 18.74 6.94
CA ALA A 393 -53.67 19.20 5.97
C ALA A 393 -54.26 19.46 4.57
N LEU A 394 -55.49 19.99 4.51
CA LEU A 394 -56.04 20.63 3.31
C LEU A 394 -56.73 21.93 3.75
N GLY A 395 -55.96 23.02 3.74
CA GLY A 395 -56.41 24.32 4.17
C GLY A 395 -55.26 25.32 4.29
N LEU A 396 -54.52 25.50 3.18
CA LEU A 396 -53.77 26.71 2.84
C LEU A 396 -53.51 26.71 1.32
#